data_AF-A0A1H8MXR7-F1
#
_entry.id   AF-A0A1H8MXR7-F1
#
_cell.length_a   1.000
_cell.length_b   1.000
_cell.length_c   1.000
_cell.angle_alpha   90.00
_cell.angle_beta   90.00
_cell.angle_gamma   90.00
#
_symmetry.space_group_name_H-M   'P 1'
#
loop_
_entity.id
_entity.type
_entity.pdbx_description
1 polymer ?
#
loop_
_entity_poly.entity_id
_entity_poly.type
_entity_poly.pdbx_seq_one_letter_code
_entity_poly.pdbx_strand_id
1 'polypeptide(L)'
;MNVENHAVVSREEWLAARRQHLIHEKAFTRERDKLSAERRALPWVKIEKPYRFQGPHGELSLADLFGGRSQLIIYHFMFGPG
;
A
#
# COMPACT_ATOMS: atom_id res chain seq x y z
N MET A 1 22.65 -3.57 -9.67
CA MET A 1 23.39 -2.41 -9.13
C MET A 1 24.76 -2.92 -8.73
N ASN A 2 25.82 -2.44 -9.38
CA ASN A 2 27.19 -2.82 -9.03
C ASN A 2 27.62 -2.04 -7.78
N VAL A 3 27.80 -2.76 -6.68
CA VAL A 3 28.18 -2.19 -5.38
C VAL A 3 29.63 -1.68 -5.39
N GLU A 4 30.43 -2.11 -6.37
CA GLU A 4 31.86 -1.81 -6.51
C GLU A 4 32.18 -0.34 -6.84
N ASN A 5 31.21 0.46 -7.31
CA ASN A 5 31.41 1.87 -7.70
C ASN A 5 30.95 2.90 -6.65
N HIS A 6 30.68 2.48 -5.41
CA HIS A 6 30.26 3.40 -4.36
C HIS A 6 31.46 3.97 -3.61
N ALA A 7 31.57 5.31 -3.56
CA ALA A 7 32.61 5.97 -2.79
C ALA A 7 32.47 5.66 -1.29
N VAL A 8 33.55 5.17 -0.67
CA VAL A 8 33.67 5.03 0.79
C VAL A 8 34.19 6.35 1.34
N VAL A 9 33.36 7.06 2.09
CA VAL A 9 33.61 8.43 2.59
C VAL A 9 33.71 8.47 4.11
N SER A 10 34.15 9.61 4.65
CA SER A 10 34.14 9.84 6.08
C SER A 10 32.72 9.91 6.65
N ARG A 11 32.60 9.76 7.99
CA ARG A 11 31.32 9.88 8.68
C ARG A 11 30.66 11.26 8.50
N GLU A 12 31.45 12.32 8.43
CA GLU A 12 30.97 13.69 8.30
C GLU A 12 30.38 13.95 6.92
N GLU A 13 31.09 13.53 5.87
CA GLU A 13 30.62 13.59 4.48
C GLU A 13 29.36 12.77 4.28
N TRP A 14 29.33 11.55 4.81
CA TRP A 14 28.14 10.71 4.80
C TRP A 14 26.95 11.39 5.50
N LEU A 15 27.16 11.99 6.67
CA LEU A 15 26.10 12.66 7.42
C LEU A 15 25.57 13.90 6.70
N ALA A 16 26.43 14.65 6.00
CA ALA A 16 26.02 15.76 5.16
C ALA A 16 25.15 15.27 3.99
N ALA A 17 25.62 14.27 3.25
CA ALA A 17 24.87 13.67 2.14
C ALA A 17 23.53 13.07 2.61
N ARG A 18 23.51 12.37 3.75
CA ARG A 18 22.30 11.77 4.32
C ARG A 18 21.27 12.82 4.72
N ARG A 19 21.70 13.94 5.31
CA ARG A 19 20.82 15.06 5.67
C ARG A 19 20.21 15.70 4.43
N GLN A 20 21.00 15.87 3.37
CA GLN A 20 20.47 16.38 2.10
C GLN A 20 19.42 15.41 1.53
N HIS A 21 19.71 14.11 1.50
CA HIS A 21 18.77 13.11 1.00
C HIS A 21 17.48 13.04 1.84
N LEU A 22 17.58 13.22 3.17
CA LEU A 22 16.42 13.20 4.07
C LEU A 22 15.38 14.27 3.72
N ILE A 23 15.78 15.39 3.14
CA ILE A 23 14.85 16.43 2.68
C ILE A 23 13.93 15.86 1.59
N HIS A 24 14.51 15.12 0.64
CA HIS A 24 13.75 14.51 -0.47
C HIS A 24 12.85 13.38 0.03
N GLU A 25 13.33 12.54 0.96
CA GLU A 25 12.49 11.49 1.57
C GLU A 25 11.29 12.08 2.32
N LYS A 26 11.49 13.18 3.06
CA LYS A 26 10.39 13.88 3.75
C LYS A 26 9.40 14.50 2.76
N ALA A 27 9.87 15.07 1.64
CA ALA A 27 9.00 15.58 0.60
C ALA A 27 8.15 14.44 0.00
N PHE A 28 8.77 13.33 -0.38
CA PHE A 28 8.05 12.16 -0.89
C PHE A 28 7.02 11.60 0.09
N THR A 29 7.35 11.57 1.38
CA THR A 29 6.43 11.12 2.43
C THR A 29 5.15 11.97 2.44
N ARG A 30 5.29 13.31 2.38
CA ARG A 30 4.15 14.23 2.38
C ARG A 30 3.28 14.08 1.12
N GLU A 31 3.91 13.93 -0.05
CA GLU A 31 3.18 13.70 -1.30
C GLU A 31 2.40 12.38 -1.28
N ARG A 32 3.00 11.31 -0.75
CA ARG A 32 2.32 10.02 -0.57
C ARG A 32 1.12 10.14 0.37
N ASP A 33 1.26 10.90 1.45
CA ASP A 33 0.19 11.11 2.42
C ASP A 33 -0.96 11.92 1.81
N LYS A 34 -0.64 12.94 0.99
CA LYS A 34 -1.62 13.71 0.21
C LYS A 34 -2.39 12.80 -0.75
N LEU A 35 -1.70 11.99 -1.55
CA LEU A 35 -2.34 11.05 -2.47
C LEU A 35 -3.25 10.03 -1.74
N SER A 36 -2.83 9.60 -0.55
CA SER A 36 -3.62 8.68 0.27
C SER A 36 -4.87 9.36 0.86
N ALA A 37 -4.81 10.65 1.16
CA ALA A 37 -5.98 11.44 1.56
C ALA A 37 -6.94 11.63 0.38
N GLU A 38 -6.44 12.02 -0.79
CA GLU A 38 -7.22 12.15 -2.01
C GLU A 38 -7.95 10.85 -2.38
N ARG A 39 -7.28 9.70 -2.28
CA ARG A 39 -7.89 8.39 -2.52
C ARG A 39 -9.05 8.09 -1.57
N ARG A 40 -8.92 8.47 -0.29
CA ARG A 40 -10.00 8.27 0.71
C ARG A 40 -11.18 9.21 0.51
N ALA A 41 -10.93 10.38 -0.11
CA ALA A 41 -11.95 11.36 -0.44
C ALA A 41 -12.69 11.09 -1.75
N LEU A 42 -12.26 10.07 -2.54
CA LEU A 42 -12.99 9.66 -3.73
C LEU A 42 -14.44 9.31 -3.39
N PRO A 43 -15.41 9.67 -4.24
CA PRO A 43 -16.81 9.36 -4.02
C PRO A 43 -17.05 7.86 -3.96
N TRP A 44 -18.00 7.46 -3.13
CA TRP A 44 -18.34 6.05 -2.93
C TRP A 44 -19.45 5.63 -3.88
N VAL A 45 -19.36 4.40 -4.37
CA VAL A 45 -20.45 3.76 -5.12
C VAL A 45 -21.11 2.75 -4.21
N LYS A 46 -22.44 2.86 -4.07
CA LYS A 46 -23.22 1.87 -3.33
C LYS A 46 -23.23 0.55 -4.12
N ILE A 47 -22.85 -0.53 -3.46
CA ILE A 47 -22.94 -1.86 -4.03
C ILE A 47 -24.36 -2.38 -3.83
N GLU A 48 -25.13 -2.41 -4.91
CA GLU A 48 -26.50 -2.93 -4.88
C GLU A 48 -26.58 -4.38 -5.38
N LYS A 49 -25.54 -4.82 -6.09
CA LYS A 49 -25.46 -6.19 -6.60
C LYS A 49 -25.31 -7.18 -5.43
N PRO A 50 -26.17 -8.21 -5.34
CA PRO A 50 -26.10 -9.22 -4.30
C PRO A 50 -24.99 -10.24 -4.60
N TYR A 51 -23.72 -9.85 -4.39
CA TYR A 51 -22.60 -10.76 -4.59
C TYR A 51 -22.71 -12.00 -3.69
N ARG A 52 -22.30 -13.14 -4.24
CA ARG A 52 -22.18 -14.44 -3.57
C ARG A 52 -20.77 -14.97 -3.76
N PHE A 53 -20.22 -15.52 -2.69
CA PHE A 53 -18.86 -16.05 -2.63
C PHE A 53 -18.91 -17.48 -2.08
N GLN A 54 -17.99 -18.34 -2.53
CA GLN A 54 -17.81 -19.67 -1.96
C GLN A 54 -16.74 -19.62 -0.88
N GLY A 55 -17.10 -19.99 0.34
CA GLY A 55 -16.19 -20.15 1.46
C GLY A 55 -16.06 -21.61 1.90
N PRO A 56 -15.18 -21.90 2.88
CA PRO A 56 -14.96 -23.26 3.38
C PRO A 56 -16.20 -23.94 3.99
N HIS A 57 -17.21 -23.15 4.39
CA HIS A 57 -18.43 -23.62 5.03
C HIS A 57 -19.69 -23.39 4.18
N GLY A 58 -19.53 -23.08 2.88
CA GLY A 58 -20.62 -22.84 1.95
C GLY A 58 -20.66 -21.41 1.42
N GLU A 59 -21.82 -21.02 0.90
CA GLU A 59 -22.04 -19.73 0.26
C GLU A 59 -22.10 -18.57 1.28
N LEU A 60 -21.50 -17.44 0.93
CA LEU A 60 -21.44 -16.21 1.74
C LEU A 60 -21.87 -15.00 0.91
N SER A 61 -22.58 -14.05 1.54
CA SER A 61 -22.78 -12.72 0.96
C SER A 61 -21.54 -11.83 1.13
N LEU A 62 -21.50 -10.68 0.45
CA LEU A 62 -20.44 -9.68 0.67
C LEU A 62 -20.39 -9.19 2.11
N ALA A 63 -21.53 -9.06 2.79
CA ALA A 63 -21.60 -8.61 4.18
C ALA A 63 -21.04 -9.67 5.15
N ASP A 64 -21.27 -10.95 4.87
CA ASP A 64 -20.77 -12.05 5.72
C ASP A 64 -19.25 -12.09 5.73
N LEU A 65 -18.58 -11.69 4.64
CA LEU A 65 -17.11 -11.60 4.57
C LEU A 65 -16.51 -10.65 5.60
N PHE A 66 -17.28 -9.69 6.12
CA PHE A 66 -16.80 -8.78 7.17
C PHE A 66 -16.66 -9.47 8.53
N GLY A 67 -17.37 -10.59 8.78
CA GLY A 67 -17.26 -11.35 10.03
C GLY A 67 -17.51 -10.51 11.28
N GLY A 68 -18.49 -9.60 11.24
CA GLY A 68 -18.82 -8.68 12.34
C GLY A 68 -17.91 -7.45 12.49
N ARG A 69 -16.97 -7.24 11.55
CA ARG A 69 -16.07 -6.08 11.55
C ARG A 69 -16.61 -4.96 10.65
N SER A 70 -16.09 -3.76 10.84
CA SER A 70 -16.45 -2.59 10.00
C SER A 70 -15.60 -2.46 8.73
N GLN A 71 -14.55 -3.27 8.58
CA GLN A 71 -13.63 -3.20 7.45
C GLN A 71 -13.30 -4.60 6.91
N LEU A 72 -13.32 -4.71 5.59
CA LEU A 72 -12.89 -5.88 4.83
C LEU A 72 -11.62 -5.52 4.05
N ILE A 73 -10.53 -6.27 4.26
CA ILE A 73 -9.29 -6.14 3.48
C ILE A 73 -9.29 -7.24 2.43
N ILE A 74 -9.16 -6.86 1.17
CA ILE A 74 -9.13 -7.79 0.04
C ILE A 74 -7.71 -7.87 -0.50
N TYR A 75 -7.15 -9.07 -0.53
CA TYR A 75 -5.89 -9.35 -1.20
C TYR A 75 -6.15 -10.11 -2.50
N HIS A 76 -5.78 -9.50 -3.63
CA HIS A 76 -5.86 -10.15 -4.93
C HIS A 76 -4.55 -10.87 -5.20
N PHE A 77 -4.59 -12.21 -5.17
CA PHE A 77 -3.48 -13.05 -5.60
C PHE A 77 -3.79 -13.62 -6.98
N MET A 78 -2.91 -13.36 -7.94
CA MET A 78 -3.02 -13.88 -9.30
C MET A 78 -1.97 -14.96 -9.50
N PHE A 79 -2.39 -16.17 -9.87
CA PHE A 79 -1.46 -17.20 -10.31
C PHE A 79 -0.88 -16.82 -11.67
N GLY A 80 0.44 -16.97 -11.83
CA GLY A 80 1.08 -16.91 -13.14
C GLY A 80 0.70 -18.11 -14.01
N PRO A 81 0.98 -18.07 -15.33
CA PRO A 81 0.80 -19.24 -16.18
C PRO A 81 1.58 -20.43 -15.62
N GLY A 82 0.91 -21.58 -15.53
CA GLY A 82 1.48 -22.86 -15.11
C GLY A 82 2.31 -23.52 -16.18
#